data_AF-A0AAU7AWH6-F1
#
_entry.id   AF-A0AAU7AWH6-F1
#
_cell.length_a   1.000
_cell.length_b   1.000
_cell.length_c   1.000
_cell.angle_alpha   90.00
_cell.angle_beta   90.00
_cell.angle_gamma   90.00
#
_symmetry.space_group_name_H-M   'P 1'
#
loop_
_entity.id
_entity.type
_entity.pdbx_description
1 polymer ?
#
loop_
_entity_poly.entity_id
_entity_poly.type
_entity_poly.pdbx_seq_one_letter_code
_entity_poly.pdbx_strand_id
1 'polypeptide(L)'
;MRPLDAETRLITMLADAGVTVTDGRGAGENAPAAWQAFCELAHEPADEPFRDGERTYRVSDDEDCDLLLHESFAGDENDYVIAFTRQFSLEGKDGEYVGMRALTLQLQFAELPAGRVPKAQRWGYAGRRREGVSDSEHSEISNWAGYVDNWKAAVERSNSFRVMDDLQVQGFTISQGDI
;
A
#
# COMPACT_ATOMS: atom_id res chain seq x y z
N MET A 1 13.85 -1.73 -5.80
CA MET A 1 13.31 -2.94 -5.15
C MET A 1 12.68 -3.82 -6.21
N ARG A 2 12.76 -5.15 -6.07
CA ARG A 2 12.01 -6.08 -6.94
C ARG A 2 10.55 -6.17 -6.43
N PRO A 3 9.53 -5.88 -7.26
CA PRO A 3 8.12 -6.00 -6.88
C PRO A 3 7.73 -7.34 -6.24
N LEU A 4 8.34 -8.44 -6.70
CA LEU A 4 8.08 -9.78 -6.18
C LEU A 4 8.63 -9.99 -4.75
N ASP A 5 9.53 -9.12 -4.29
CA ASP A 5 10.15 -9.22 -2.96
C ASP A 5 9.55 -8.20 -1.97
N ALA A 6 8.49 -7.47 -2.34
CA ALA A 6 8.00 -6.32 -1.58
C ALA A 6 7.47 -6.69 -0.18
N GLU A 7 6.79 -7.83 -0.02
CA GLU A 7 6.40 -8.36 1.30
C GLU A 7 7.62 -8.66 2.17
N THR A 8 8.61 -9.36 1.63
CA THR A 8 9.85 -9.69 2.36
C THR A 8 10.60 -8.41 2.76
N ARG A 9 10.61 -7.42 1.86
CA ARG A 9 11.22 -6.11 2.12
C ARG A 9 10.51 -5.37 3.26
N LEU A 10 9.17 -5.33 3.25
CA LEU A 10 8.39 -4.69 4.32
C LEU A 10 8.62 -5.37 5.68
N ILE A 11 8.60 -6.70 5.71
CA ILE A 11 8.86 -7.49 6.93
C ILE A 11 10.26 -7.21 7.47
N THR A 12 11.25 -7.07 6.58
CA THR A 12 12.63 -6.73 6.98
C THR A 12 12.71 -5.34 7.59
N MET A 13 12.05 -4.33 6.99
CA MET A 13 12.00 -2.97 7.53
C MET A 13 11.35 -2.93 8.92
N LEU A 14 10.30 -3.73 9.12
CA LEU A 14 9.65 -3.88 10.43
C LEU A 14 10.57 -4.55 11.46
N ALA A 15 11.27 -5.61 11.06
CA ALA A 15 12.24 -6.28 11.93
C ALA A 15 13.39 -5.35 12.34
N ASP A 16 13.91 -4.55 11.41
CA ASP A 16 14.93 -3.53 11.68
C ASP A 16 14.43 -2.45 12.67
N ALA A 17 13.12 -2.18 12.68
CA ALA A 17 12.45 -1.31 13.63
C ALA A 17 12.07 -2.01 14.97
N GLY A 18 12.44 -3.27 15.15
CA GLY A 18 12.13 -4.04 16.36
C GLY A 18 10.71 -4.61 16.42
N VAL A 19 9.98 -4.62 15.30
CA VAL A 19 8.63 -5.17 15.20
C VAL A 19 8.69 -6.63 14.72
N THR A 20 8.13 -7.53 15.53
CA THR A 20 8.00 -8.95 15.15
C THR A 20 6.79 -9.15 14.25
N VAL A 21 7.02 -9.80 13.10
CA VAL A 21 5.97 -10.29 12.19
C VAL A 21 6.11 -11.81 12.08
N THR A 22 5.01 -12.55 12.21
CA THR A 22 4.97 -14.01 12.07
C THR A 22 3.87 -14.39 11.09
N ASP A 23 4.21 -15.13 10.04
CA ASP A 23 3.29 -15.53 8.96
C ASP A 23 2.50 -14.33 8.37
N GLY A 24 3.20 -13.22 8.14
CA GLY A 24 2.61 -11.98 7.64
C GLY A 24 1.75 -11.21 8.66
N ARG A 25 1.72 -11.62 9.93
CA ARG A 25 0.87 -10.98 10.97
C ARG A 25 1.73 -10.29 12.03
N GLY A 26 1.29 -9.12 12.48
CA GLY A 26 1.91 -8.40 13.59
C GLY A 26 0.89 -7.84 14.58
N ALA A 27 1.37 -7.51 15.78
CA ALA A 27 0.55 -6.97 16.87
C ALA A 27 0.06 -5.54 16.56
N GLY A 28 -1.18 -5.23 16.93
CA GLY A 28 -1.81 -3.95 16.58
C GLY A 28 -1.17 -2.72 17.21
N GLU A 29 -0.51 -2.85 18.36
CA GLU A 29 0.31 -1.78 18.97
C GLU A 29 1.45 -1.30 18.07
N ASN A 30 1.88 -2.13 17.11
CA ASN A 30 2.92 -1.79 16.14
C ASN A 30 2.34 -1.25 14.81
N ALA A 31 1.03 -1.04 14.70
CA ALA A 31 0.40 -0.51 13.49
C ALA A 31 0.98 0.83 13.01
N PRO A 32 1.32 1.81 13.89
CA PRO A 32 1.98 3.04 13.45
C PRO A 32 3.34 2.79 12.79
N ALA A 33 4.13 1.83 13.29
CA ALA A 33 5.40 1.45 12.70
C ALA A 33 5.20 0.73 11.36
N ALA A 34 4.19 -0.14 11.26
CA ALA A 34 3.84 -0.81 10.00
C ALA A 34 3.40 0.19 8.92
N TRP A 35 2.56 1.16 9.28
CA TRP A 35 2.15 2.26 8.39
C TRP A 35 3.36 3.06 7.90
N GLN A 36 4.25 3.46 8.81
CA GLN A 36 5.44 4.23 8.45
C GLN A 36 6.38 3.43 7.55
N ALA A 37 6.61 2.15 7.86
CA ALA A 37 7.42 1.26 7.03
C ALA A 37 6.82 1.05 5.63
N PHE A 38 5.48 0.95 5.52
CA PHE A 38 4.80 0.88 4.23
C PHE A 38 5.00 2.17 3.41
N CYS A 39 4.89 3.35 4.03
CA CYS A 39 5.14 4.62 3.36
C CYS A 39 6.59 4.74 2.88
N GLU A 40 7.55 4.36 3.72
CA GLU A 40 8.98 4.35 3.36
C GLU A 40 9.24 3.38 2.21
N LEU A 41 8.63 2.20 2.26
CA LEU A 41 8.70 1.22 1.18
C LEU A 41 8.11 1.77 -0.12
N ALA A 42 7.01 2.53 -0.06
CA ALA A 42 6.39 3.16 -1.22
C ALA A 42 7.30 4.17 -1.93
N HIS A 43 8.29 4.76 -1.25
CA HIS A 43 9.30 5.59 -1.90
C HIS A 43 10.38 4.77 -2.64
N GLU A 44 10.53 3.48 -2.34
CA GLU A 44 11.54 2.66 -3.01
C GLU A 44 11.15 2.45 -4.49
N PRO A 45 12.04 2.77 -5.45
CA PRO A 45 11.77 2.58 -6.87
C PRO A 45 11.58 1.10 -7.23
N ALA A 46 10.68 0.81 -8.16
CA ALA A 46 10.36 -0.54 -8.63
C ALA A 46 10.52 -0.71 -10.16
N ASP A 47 11.02 0.33 -10.84
CA ASP A 47 11.14 0.46 -12.30
C ASP A 47 12.36 -0.29 -12.88
N GLU A 48 13.32 -0.67 -12.05
CA GLU A 48 14.50 -1.42 -12.50
C GLU A 48 14.12 -2.83 -12.99
N PRO A 49 14.51 -3.23 -14.22
CA PRO A 49 14.24 -4.57 -14.71
C PRO A 49 14.88 -5.65 -13.83
N PHE A 50 14.15 -6.74 -13.61
CA PHE A 50 14.58 -7.86 -12.78
C PHE A 50 14.26 -9.20 -13.43
N ARG A 51 14.95 -10.25 -12.98
CA ARG A 51 14.70 -11.62 -13.47
C ARG A 51 13.93 -12.43 -12.43
N ASP A 52 13.07 -13.30 -12.92
CA ASP A 52 12.47 -14.39 -12.16
C ASP A 52 12.43 -15.65 -13.05
N GLY A 53 13.23 -16.64 -12.65
CA GLY A 53 13.62 -17.76 -13.51
C GLY A 53 14.27 -17.28 -14.82
N GLU A 54 13.75 -17.75 -15.96
CA GLU A 54 14.22 -17.38 -17.30
C GLU A 54 13.61 -16.07 -17.82
N ARG A 55 12.60 -15.53 -17.16
CA ARG A 55 11.86 -14.34 -17.60
C ARG A 55 12.47 -13.07 -17.03
N THR A 56 12.36 -11.98 -17.80
CA THR A 56 12.71 -10.63 -17.36
C THR A 56 11.43 -9.83 -17.25
N TYR A 57 11.31 -9.11 -16.15
CA TYR A 57 10.16 -8.29 -15.80
C TYR A 57 10.62 -6.87 -15.53
N ARG A 58 9.71 -5.92 -15.66
CA ARG A 58 9.86 -4.55 -15.16
C ARG A 58 8.50 -4.00 -14.73
N VAL A 59 8.52 -2.94 -13.96
CA VAL A 59 7.36 -2.04 -13.82
C VAL A 59 7.61 -0.87 -14.76
N SER A 60 6.63 -0.53 -15.59
CA SER A 60 6.75 0.65 -16.46
C SER A 60 6.94 1.90 -15.60
N ASP A 61 7.63 2.90 -16.15
CA ASP A 61 7.78 4.20 -15.49
C ASP A 61 6.53 5.08 -15.61
N ASP A 62 5.39 4.48 -15.93
CA ASP A 62 4.07 5.12 -15.90
C ASP A 62 3.53 5.16 -14.46
N GLU A 63 2.82 6.22 -14.07
CA GLU A 63 2.14 6.34 -12.77
C GLU A 63 1.09 5.28 -12.53
N ASP A 64 0.40 4.84 -13.57
CA ASP A 64 -0.62 3.80 -13.46
C ASP A 64 -0.02 2.40 -13.30
N CYS A 65 1.31 2.27 -13.41
CA CYS A 65 2.02 1.01 -13.27
C CYS A 65 2.59 0.76 -11.86
N ASP A 66 2.69 1.78 -11.00
CA ASP A 66 3.15 1.68 -9.61
C ASP A 66 2.22 2.47 -8.67
N LEU A 67 0.99 1.96 -8.54
CA LEU A 67 -0.12 2.66 -7.89
C LEU A 67 -0.16 2.43 -6.38
N LEU A 68 -0.62 3.44 -5.66
CA LEU A 68 -0.98 3.37 -4.25
C LEU A 68 -2.49 3.47 -4.08
N LEU A 69 -3.03 2.67 -3.17
CA LEU A 69 -4.44 2.62 -2.86
C LEU A 69 -4.63 2.56 -1.35
N HIS A 70 -5.45 3.46 -0.82
CA HIS A 70 -5.97 3.41 0.55
C HIS A 70 -7.47 3.14 0.50
N GLU A 71 -7.90 2.11 1.21
CA GLU A 71 -9.30 1.70 1.31
C GLU A 71 -9.72 1.48 2.75
N SER A 72 -10.99 1.74 3.04
CA SER A 72 -11.61 1.31 4.29
C SER A 72 -12.95 0.63 4.05
N PHE A 73 -13.18 -0.46 4.80
CA PHE A 73 -14.37 -1.27 4.68
C PHE A 73 -14.83 -1.79 6.05
N ALA A 74 -16.11 -2.09 6.15
CA ALA A 74 -16.71 -2.78 7.28
C ALA A 74 -17.21 -4.15 6.82
N GLY A 75 -16.79 -5.20 7.51
CA GLY A 75 -17.26 -6.57 7.33
C GLY A 75 -18.57 -6.85 8.05
N ASP A 76 -19.01 -8.11 7.96
CA ASP A 76 -20.33 -8.55 8.42
C ASP A 76 -20.47 -8.68 9.96
N GLU A 77 -19.35 -8.76 10.71
CA GLU A 77 -19.32 -9.06 12.15
C GLU A 77 -18.77 -7.94 13.07
N ASN A 78 -18.92 -6.68 12.65
CA ASN A 78 -18.34 -5.48 13.30
C ASN A 78 -16.84 -5.26 13.08
N ASP A 79 -16.24 -5.99 12.15
CA ASP A 79 -14.85 -5.78 11.78
C ASP A 79 -14.74 -4.53 10.89
N TYR A 80 -13.97 -3.55 11.34
CA TYR A 80 -13.51 -2.46 10.50
C TYR A 80 -12.07 -2.72 10.08
N VAL A 81 -11.78 -2.47 8.81
CA VAL A 81 -10.44 -2.65 8.24
C VAL A 81 -10.04 -1.43 7.45
N ILE A 82 -8.77 -1.06 7.60
CA ILE A 82 -8.10 -0.11 6.73
C ILE A 82 -7.04 -0.89 5.96
N ALA A 83 -7.01 -0.75 4.63
CA ALA A 83 -6.03 -1.38 3.77
C ALA A 83 -5.22 -0.35 2.99
N PHE A 84 -3.91 -0.58 2.90
CA PHE A 84 -2.97 0.18 2.09
C PHE A 84 -2.35 -0.79 1.10
N THR A 85 -2.51 -0.54 -0.19
CA THR A 85 -2.02 -1.42 -1.25
C THR A 85 -1.08 -0.65 -2.16
N ARG A 86 0.06 -1.27 -2.49
CA ARG A 86 0.93 -0.87 -3.59
C ARG A 86 0.78 -1.88 -4.71
N GLN A 87 0.37 -1.44 -5.89
CA GLN A 87 0.08 -2.27 -7.06
C GLN A 87 1.17 -2.06 -8.11
N PHE A 88 1.69 -3.15 -8.64
CA PHE A 88 2.76 -3.21 -9.62
C PHE A 88 2.23 -3.85 -10.91
N SER A 89 2.12 -3.06 -11.97
CA SER A 89 1.87 -3.56 -13.33
C SER A 89 3.18 -4.12 -13.89
N LEU A 90 3.24 -5.44 -14.09
CA LEU A 90 4.42 -6.12 -14.58
C LEU A 90 4.38 -6.23 -16.10
N GLU A 91 5.44 -5.76 -16.73
CA GLU A 91 5.71 -5.93 -18.14
C GLU A 91 6.82 -6.93 -18.36
N GLY A 92 6.73 -7.67 -19.47
CA GLY A 92 7.79 -8.52 -19.97
C GLY A 92 8.89 -7.73 -20.69
N LYS A 93 9.82 -8.46 -21.31
CA LYS A 93 10.99 -7.87 -21.98
C LYS A 93 10.62 -7.01 -23.19
N ASP A 94 9.48 -7.27 -23.83
CA ASP A 94 9.03 -6.59 -25.04
C ASP A 94 7.99 -5.49 -24.71
N GLY A 95 7.80 -5.19 -23.41
CA GLY A 95 6.82 -4.23 -22.91
C GLY A 95 5.39 -4.77 -22.87
N GLU A 96 5.21 -6.07 -23.08
CA GLU A 96 3.91 -6.72 -22.99
C GLU A 96 3.45 -6.83 -21.54
N TYR A 97 2.18 -6.52 -21.25
CA TYR A 97 1.61 -6.73 -19.92
C TYR A 97 1.57 -8.23 -19.57
N VAL A 98 2.11 -8.60 -18.40
CA VAL A 98 2.19 -9.99 -17.93
C VAL A 98 1.30 -10.25 -16.72
N GLY A 99 0.94 -9.21 -15.98
CA GLY A 99 0.05 -9.32 -14.82
C GLY A 99 0.27 -8.20 -13.81
N MET A 100 -0.54 -8.20 -12.76
CA MET A 100 -0.44 -7.26 -11.67
C MET A 100 -0.08 -7.99 -10.38
N ARG A 101 0.89 -7.44 -9.65
CA ARG A 101 1.23 -7.87 -8.30
C ARG A 101 0.86 -6.78 -7.33
N ALA A 102 0.45 -7.15 -6.12
CA ALA A 102 0.18 -6.16 -5.10
C ALA A 102 0.68 -6.58 -3.73
N LEU A 103 1.27 -5.62 -3.03
CA LEU A 103 1.58 -5.69 -1.61
C LEU A 103 0.48 -4.94 -0.86
N THR A 104 -0.14 -5.59 0.13
CA THR A 104 -1.16 -4.98 0.97
C THR A 104 -0.77 -5.05 2.44
N LEU A 105 -0.85 -3.92 3.13
CA LEU A 105 -0.88 -3.82 4.59
C LEU A 105 -2.33 -3.58 5.02
N GLN A 106 -2.89 -4.45 5.86
CA GLN A 106 -4.22 -4.26 6.44
C GLN A 106 -4.14 -4.09 7.95
N LEU A 107 -4.90 -3.14 8.47
CA LEU A 107 -5.09 -2.92 9.90
C LEU A 107 -6.49 -3.39 10.28
N GLN A 108 -6.58 -4.33 11.22
CA GLN A 108 -7.85 -4.85 11.72
C GLN A 108 -8.19 -4.23 13.07
N PHE A 109 -9.42 -3.73 13.19
CA PHE A 109 -9.93 -3.10 14.40
C PHE A 109 -10.90 -4.02 15.13
N ALA A 110 -11.00 -3.85 16.45
CA ALA A 110 -11.83 -4.71 17.30
C ALA A 110 -13.34 -4.49 17.12
N GLU A 111 -13.70 -3.33 16.59
CA GLU A 111 -15.08 -2.88 16.48
C GLU A 111 -15.21 -1.83 15.38
N LEU A 112 -16.46 -1.51 15.04
CA LEU A 112 -16.78 -0.45 14.11
C LEU A 112 -16.61 0.92 14.79
N PRO A 113 -16.17 1.95 14.03
CA PRO A 113 -16.24 3.33 14.48
C PRO A 113 -17.67 3.72 14.87
N ALA A 114 -17.80 4.49 15.95
CA ALA A 114 -19.10 4.99 16.39
C ALA A 114 -19.76 5.84 15.29
N GLY A 115 -21.05 5.59 15.04
CA GLY A 115 -21.83 6.33 14.05
C GLY A 115 -21.67 5.80 12.62
N ARG A 116 -21.48 6.71 11.65
CA ARG A 116 -21.36 6.33 10.23
C ARG A 116 -19.95 5.83 9.96
N VAL A 117 -19.82 4.56 9.60
CA VAL A 117 -18.55 3.95 9.17
C VAL A 117 -17.93 4.78 8.03
N PRO A 118 -16.73 5.34 8.22
CA PRO A 118 -16.04 6.10 7.20
C PRO A 118 -15.55 5.14 6.12
N LYS A 119 -16.11 5.27 4.90
CA LYS A 119 -15.58 4.63 3.69
C LYS A 119 -14.65 5.60 2.99
N ALA A 120 -13.48 5.13 2.58
CA ALA A 120 -12.55 5.89 1.78
C ALA A 120 -11.99 5.05 0.66
N GLN A 121 -11.70 5.72 -0.45
CA GLN A 121 -10.80 5.24 -1.48
C GLN A 121 -9.89 6.42 -1.85
N ARG A 122 -8.58 6.24 -1.81
CA ARG A 122 -7.61 7.26 -2.24
C ARG A 122 -6.48 6.65 -3.03
N TRP A 123 -6.22 7.23 -4.18
CA TRP A 123 -5.21 6.76 -5.11
C TRP A 123 -4.00 7.67 -5.10
N GLY A 124 -2.83 7.11 -5.36
CA GLY A 124 -1.60 7.85 -5.58
C GLY A 124 -0.63 6.99 -6.38
N TYR A 125 0.63 7.40 -6.44
CA TYR A 125 1.68 6.62 -7.08
C TYR A 125 2.95 6.57 -6.22
N ALA A 126 3.71 5.50 -6.44
CA ALA A 126 4.91 5.14 -5.69
C ALA A 126 6.18 5.23 -6.56
N GLY A 127 7.32 4.94 -5.92
CA GLY A 127 8.62 4.89 -6.56
C GLY A 127 9.25 6.27 -6.76
N ARG A 128 9.82 6.52 -7.94
CA ARG A 128 10.50 7.78 -8.24
C ARG A 128 9.49 8.90 -8.45
N ARG A 129 9.76 10.09 -7.89
CA ARG A 129 8.98 11.27 -8.24
C ARG A 129 9.23 11.64 -9.70
N ARG A 130 8.16 11.97 -10.42
CA ARG A 130 8.16 12.29 -11.86
C ARG A 130 7.81 13.74 -12.07
N GLU A 131 8.61 14.46 -12.87
CA GLU A 131 8.42 15.90 -13.11
C GLU A 131 7.15 16.24 -13.91
N GLY A 132 6.60 15.26 -14.65
CA GLY A 132 5.41 15.44 -15.48
C GLY A 132 4.10 14.98 -14.87
N VAL A 133 4.12 14.31 -13.72
CA VAL A 133 2.92 13.74 -13.08
C VAL A 133 2.37 14.72 -12.05
N SER A 134 1.08 15.01 -12.16
CA SER A 134 0.38 15.91 -11.26
C SER A 134 0.16 15.27 -9.90
N ASP A 135 0.44 16.05 -8.85
CA ASP A 135 0.21 15.66 -7.47
C ASP A 135 -1.25 15.90 -7.00
N SER A 136 -2.09 16.51 -7.84
CA SER A 136 -3.42 17.00 -7.42
C SER A 136 -4.57 16.67 -8.37
N GLU A 137 -4.30 16.21 -9.59
CA GLU A 137 -5.33 15.92 -10.60
C GLU A 137 -4.88 14.78 -11.51
N HIS A 138 -5.64 13.69 -11.57
CA HIS A 138 -5.46 12.59 -12.52
C HIS A 138 -6.81 12.33 -13.19
N SER A 139 -6.89 12.56 -14.50
CA SER A 139 -8.18 12.60 -15.22
C SER A 139 -8.97 11.29 -15.16
N GLU A 140 -8.29 10.17 -14.96
CA GLU A 140 -8.89 8.85 -14.92
C GLU A 140 -9.33 8.41 -13.51
N ILE A 141 -8.85 9.08 -12.46
CA ILE A 141 -9.00 8.63 -11.08
C ILE A 141 -9.60 9.74 -10.20
N SER A 142 -10.86 9.56 -9.84
CA SER A 142 -11.66 10.57 -9.11
C SER A 142 -11.16 10.94 -7.71
N ASN A 143 -10.31 10.11 -7.10
CA ASN A 143 -9.75 10.34 -5.76
C ASN A 143 -8.21 10.33 -5.75
N TRP A 144 -7.60 10.90 -6.78
CA TRP A 144 -6.15 11.03 -6.87
C TRP A 144 -5.58 11.96 -5.80
N ALA A 145 -4.49 11.55 -5.18
CA ALA A 145 -3.77 12.26 -4.14
C ALA A 145 -2.27 12.39 -4.44
N GLY A 146 -1.83 12.04 -5.65
CA GLY A 146 -0.47 12.30 -6.13
C GLY A 146 0.59 11.36 -5.59
N TYR A 147 1.81 11.87 -5.53
CA TYR A 147 2.99 11.14 -5.07
C TYR A 147 2.89 10.76 -3.60
N VAL A 148 3.65 9.74 -3.20
CA VAL A 148 3.69 9.14 -1.85
C VAL A 148 3.46 10.12 -0.71
N ASP A 149 4.17 11.25 -0.65
CA ASP A 149 4.02 12.24 0.43
C ASP A 149 2.63 12.91 0.46
N ASN A 150 2.10 13.30 -0.70
CA ASN A 150 0.77 13.91 -0.82
C ASN A 150 -0.32 12.88 -0.57
N TRP A 151 -0.13 11.66 -1.06
CA TRP A 151 -1.03 10.54 -0.80
C TRP A 151 -1.08 10.21 0.69
N LYS A 152 0.07 10.04 1.34
CA LYS A 152 0.21 9.84 2.79
C LYS A 152 -0.53 10.92 3.56
N ALA A 153 -0.26 12.19 3.24
CA ALA A 153 -0.91 13.31 3.93
C ALA A 153 -2.44 13.33 3.70
N ALA A 154 -2.93 12.91 2.54
CA ALA A 154 -4.36 12.79 2.26
C ALA A 154 -5.02 11.62 3.00
N VAL A 155 -4.30 10.50 3.15
CA VAL A 155 -4.70 9.34 3.94
C VAL A 155 -4.80 9.72 5.42
N GLU A 156 -3.77 10.33 6.00
CA GLU A 156 -3.74 10.73 7.42
C GLU A 156 -4.79 11.78 7.78
N ARG A 157 -5.21 12.63 6.82
CA ARG A 157 -6.33 13.56 7.00
C ARG A 157 -7.70 12.91 6.84
N SER A 158 -7.78 11.67 6.33
CA SER A 158 -9.06 11.00 6.10
C SER A 158 -9.72 10.58 7.41
N ASN A 159 -11.05 10.69 7.47
CA ASN A 159 -11.80 10.20 8.63
C ASN A 159 -11.64 8.69 8.82
N SER A 160 -11.35 7.93 7.75
CA SER A 160 -11.14 6.50 7.85
C SER A 160 -9.82 6.14 8.54
N PHE A 161 -8.75 6.93 8.32
CA PHE A 161 -7.47 6.75 9.01
C PHE A 161 -7.51 7.23 10.46
N ARG A 162 -8.15 8.38 10.70
CA ARG A 162 -8.31 8.97 12.05
C ARG A 162 -9.05 8.08 13.04
N VAL A 163 -9.70 7.02 12.59
CA VAL A 163 -10.23 5.96 13.46
C VAL A 163 -9.16 5.41 14.41
N MET A 164 -7.88 5.40 14.00
CA MET A 164 -6.77 4.96 14.86
C MET A 164 -6.55 5.83 16.11
N ASP A 165 -7.09 7.05 16.13
CA ASP A 165 -7.00 7.94 17.31
C ASP A 165 -7.97 7.50 18.41
N ASP A 166 -9.08 6.85 18.03
CA ASP A 166 -10.18 6.50 18.92
C ASP A 166 -10.32 4.98 19.15
N LEU A 167 -9.90 4.15 18.18
CA LEU A 167 -10.01 2.70 18.23
C LEU A 167 -8.64 2.03 18.24
N GLN A 168 -8.54 0.98 19.06
CA GLN A 168 -7.35 0.14 19.08
C GLN A 168 -7.33 -0.80 17.86
N VAL A 169 -6.22 -0.80 17.14
CA VAL A 169 -5.89 -1.84 16.16
C VAL A 169 -5.61 -3.14 16.92
N GLN A 170 -6.29 -4.24 16.57
CA GLN A 170 -6.04 -5.55 17.15
C GLN A 170 -4.77 -6.18 16.61
N GLY A 171 -4.56 -6.04 15.29
CA GLY A 171 -3.45 -6.62 14.58
C GLY A 171 -3.34 -6.02 13.19
N PHE A 172 -2.22 -6.28 12.54
CA PHE A 172 -2.06 -6.01 11.13
C PHE A 172 -1.64 -7.24 10.37
N THR A 173 -1.97 -7.28 9.09
CA THR A 173 -1.55 -8.31 8.14
C THR A 173 -0.81 -7.67 6.98
N ILE A 174 0.22 -8.36 6.50
CA ILE A 174 0.95 -8.07 5.28
C ILE A 174 0.73 -9.25 4.37
N SER A 175 0.36 -8.98 3.13
CA SER A 175 0.21 -10.01 2.12
C SER A 175 0.66 -9.49 0.76
N GLN A 176 1.23 -10.38 -0.04
CA GLN A 176 1.50 -10.11 -1.45
C GLN A 176 0.89 -11.18 -2.35
N GLY A 177 0.27 -10.76 -3.44
CA GLY A 177 -0.46 -11.66 -4.33
C GLY A 177 -0.58 -11.13 -5.76
N ASP A 178 -1.10 -11.99 -6.63
CA ASP A 178 -1.65 -11.57 -7.94
C ASP A 178 -3.01 -10.88 -7.71
N ILE A 179 -3.32 -9.86 -8.52
CA ILE A 179 -4.66 -9.25 -8.61
C ILE A 179 -5.37 -9.72 -9.87
#